data_AF-L7LA58-F1
#
_entry.id   AF-L7LA58-F1
#
_cell.length_a   1.000
_cell.length_b   1.000
_cell.length_c   1.000
_cell.angle_alpha   90.00
_cell.angle_beta   90.00
_cell.angle_gamma   90.00
#
_symmetry.space_group_name_H-M   'P 1'
#
loop_
_entity.id
_entity.type
_entity.pdbx_description
1 polymer ?
#
loop_
_entity_poly.entity_id
_entity_poly.type
_entity_poly.pdbx_seq_one_letter_code
_entity_poly.pdbx_strand_id
1 'polypeptide(L)'
;MSGAAVKAAYATVRKFKPGIVATATWHMLPGFLDALAPFWDERGSSPFGEYLTAHSEAASEALLAVTDQQAQSAAAPLAKAYTSLRGKGKGYVAAALGPVGEAIAGHADDAA
;
A
#
# COMPACT_ATOMS: atom_id res chain seq x y z
N MET A 1 -6.76 -11.30 -11.25
CA MET A 1 -7.25 -10.31 -12.25
C MET A 1 -6.19 -10.26 -13.34
N SER A 2 -6.51 -10.06 -14.61
CA SER A 2 -5.44 -9.89 -15.62
C SER A 2 -4.76 -8.53 -15.42
N GLY A 3 -3.46 -8.42 -15.76
CA GLY A 3 -2.75 -7.14 -15.70
C GLY A 3 -3.40 -6.05 -16.56
N ALA A 4 -4.11 -6.43 -17.63
CA ALA A 4 -4.89 -5.53 -18.45
C ALA A 4 -6.04 -4.84 -17.67
N ALA A 5 -6.72 -5.57 -16.79
CA ALA A 5 -7.81 -5.00 -16.00
C ALA A 5 -7.30 -4.00 -14.96
N VAL A 6 -6.17 -4.29 -14.31
CA VAL A 6 -5.50 -3.37 -13.38
C VAL A 6 -5.06 -2.09 -14.11
N LYS A 7 -4.44 -2.25 -15.29
CA LYS A 7 -4.03 -1.11 -16.14
C LYS A 7 -5.22 -0.25 -16.56
N ALA A 8 -6.35 -0.85 -16.92
CA ALA A 8 -7.56 -0.14 -17.29
C ALA A 8 -8.14 0.64 -16.12
N ALA A 9 -8.23 0.03 -14.93
CA ALA A 9 -8.69 0.72 -13.72
C ALA A 9 -7.79 1.90 -13.36
N TYR A 10 -6.47 1.70 -13.42
CA TYR A 10 -5.47 2.74 -13.19
C TYR A 10 -5.62 3.92 -14.17
N ALA A 11 -5.82 3.63 -15.47
CA ALA A 11 -6.05 4.66 -16.48
C ALA A 11 -7.32 5.48 -16.20
N THR A 12 -8.39 4.84 -15.72
CA THR A 12 -9.64 5.52 -15.33
C THR A 12 -9.42 6.44 -14.13
N VAL A 13 -8.74 5.96 -13.10
CA VAL A 13 -8.42 6.78 -11.91
C VAL A 13 -7.62 8.02 -12.30
N ARG A 14 -6.60 7.88 -13.18
CA ARG A 14 -5.81 9.02 -13.67
C ARG A 14 -6.62 10.08 -14.43
N LYS A 15 -7.72 9.72 -15.07
CA LYS A 15 -8.61 10.67 -15.77
C LYS A 15 -9.44 11.52 -14.80
N PHE A 16 -9.67 11.05 -13.58
CA PHE A 16 -10.44 11.79 -12.58
C PHE A 16 -9.71 13.06 -12.14
N LYS A 17 -8.41 12.95 -11.86
CA LYS A 17 -7.53 14.09 -11.60
C LYS A 17 -6.07 13.70 -11.91
N PRO A 18 -5.34 14.48 -12.72
CA PRO A 18 -3.91 14.28 -12.90
C PRO A 18 -3.19 14.29 -11.55
N GLY A 19 -2.32 13.30 -11.33
CA GLY A 19 -1.57 13.17 -10.07
C GLY A 19 -2.37 12.63 -8.87
N ILE A 20 -3.63 12.20 -9.05
CA ILE A 20 -4.46 11.69 -7.94
C ILE A 20 -3.81 10.52 -7.21
N VAL A 21 -3.14 9.61 -7.93
CA VAL A 21 -2.50 8.44 -7.32
C VAL A 21 -1.36 8.89 -6.41
N ALA A 22 -0.43 9.71 -6.91
CA ALA A 22 0.66 10.25 -6.10
C ALA A 22 0.13 11.04 -4.90
N THR A 23 -0.89 11.88 -5.11
CA THR A 23 -1.51 12.68 -4.03
C THR A 23 -2.11 11.77 -2.95
N ALA A 24 -2.86 10.74 -3.35
CA ALA A 24 -3.46 9.80 -2.42
C ALA A 24 -2.40 8.97 -1.68
N THR A 25 -1.37 8.50 -2.38
CA THR A 25 -0.24 7.79 -1.76
C THR A 25 0.46 8.66 -0.73
N TRP A 26 0.77 9.92 -1.06
CA TRP A 26 1.36 10.86 -0.10
C TRP A 26 0.46 11.13 1.10
N HIS A 27 -0.84 11.27 0.87
CA HIS A 27 -1.81 11.50 1.94
C HIS A 27 -1.93 10.29 2.89
N MET A 28 -1.88 9.07 2.36
CA MET A 28 -1.98 7.84 3.15
C MET A 28 -0.65 7.38 3.74
N LEU A 29 0.48 7.97 3.32
CA LEU A 29 1.81 7.55 3.75
C LEU A 29 1.97 7.51 5.28
N PRO A 30 1.54 8.51 6.07
CA PRO A 30 1.62 8.43 7.52
C PRO A 30 0.89 7.20 8.08
N GLY A 31 -0.33 6.93 7.60
CA GLY A 31 -1.10 5.76 8.04
C GLY A 31 -0.46 4.43 7.64
N PHE A 32 0.20 4.37 6.47
CA PHE A 32 0.99 3.19 6.10
C PHE A 32 2.19 2.98 7.02
N LEU A 33 2.89 4.05 7.41
CA LEU A 33 4.01 3.96 8.34
C LEU A 33 3.53 3.51 9.73
N ASP A 34 2.42 4.08 10.23
CA ASP A 34 1.81 3.64 11.49
C ASP A 34 1.40 2.16 11.44
N ALA A 35 0.83 1.71 10.33
CA ALA A 35 0.44 0.31 10.13
C ALA A 35 1.64 -0.64 10.05
N LEU A 36 2.80 -0.15 9.59
CA LEU A 36 4.04 -0.93 9.46
C LEU A 36 4.94 -0.85 10.69
N ALA A 37 4.72 0.10 11.60
CA ALA A 37 5.55 0.29 12.80
C ALA A 37 5.68 -0.98 13.67
N PRO A 38 4.61 -1.76 13.94
CA PRO A 38 4.76 -3.01 14.69
C PRO A 38 5.69 -4.01 14.00
N PHE A 39 5.61 -4.12 12.68
CA PHE A 39 6.49 -5.01 11.90
C PHE A 39 7.94 -4.52 11.92
N TRP A 40 8.17 -3.21 11.98
CA TRP A 40 9.49 -2.65 12.13
C TRP A 40 10.08 -3.09 13.47
N ASP A 41 9.36 -2.88 14.56
CA ASP A 41 9.84 -3.19 15.92
C ASP A 41 10.06 -4.69 16.14
N GLU A 42 9.21 -5.54 15.57
CA GLU A 42 9.28 -7.00 15.73
C GLU A 42 10.33 -7.69 14.85
N ARG A 43 10.92 -6.99 13.86
CA ARG A 43 11.85 -7.62 12.88
C ARG A 43 13.14 -8.16 13.50
N GLY A 44 13.52 -7.66 14.68
CA GLY A 44 14.82 -7.92 15.29
C GLY A 44 15.96 -7.48 14.37
N SER A 45 16.87 -8.41 14.04
CA SER A 45 17.99 -8.16 13.13
C SER A 45 17.70 -8.46 11.65
N SER A 46 16.47 -8.88 11.31
CA SER A 46 16.11 -9.20 9.93
C SER A 46 16.03 -7.94 9.06
N PRO A 47 16.52 -7.96 7.80
CA PRO A 47 16.26 -6.89 6.85
C PRO A 47 14.76 -6.65 6.71
N PHE A 48 14.31 -5.39 6.73
CA PHE A 48 12.90 -5.09 6.86
C PHE A 48 12.06 -5.61 5.68
N GLY A 49 12.58 -5.51 4.45
CA GLY A 49 11.93 -6.09 3.26
C GLY A 49 11.75 -7.61 3.33
N GLU A 50 12.76 -8.33 3.84
CA GLU A 50 12.67 -9.78 4.03
C GLU A 50 11.65 -10.13 5.11
N TYR A 51 11.64 -9.40 6.21
CA TYR A 51 10.69 -9.59 7.30
C TYR A 51 9.24 -9.38 6.84
N LEU A 52 8.96 -8.30 6.12
CA LEU A 52 7.62 -8.04 5.54
C LEU A 52 7.21 -9.13 4.55
N THR A 53 8.14 -9.65 3.75
CA THR A 53 7.85 -10.75 2.81
C THR A 53 7.47 -12.04 3.54
N ALA A 54 8.19 -12.36 4.63
CA ALA A 54 7.87 -13.50 5.48
C ALA A 54 6.52 -13.35 6.21
N HIS A 55 6.10 -12.12 6.49
CA HIS A 55 4.84 -11.78 7.19
C HIS A 55 3.80 -11.17 6.22
N SER A 56 3.89 -11.55 4.94
CA SER A 56 3.20 -10.85 3.85
C SER A 56 1.69 -10.80 3.98
N GLU A 57 1.08 -11.81 4.60
CA GLU A 57 -0.36 -11.82 4.83
C GLU A 57 -0.81 -10.70 5.77
N ALA A 58 -0.18 -10.61 6.94
CA ALA A 58 -0.51 -9.63 7.96
C ALA A 58 -0.11 -8.22 7.52
N ALA A 59 1.09 -8.05 6.96
CA ALA A 59 1.57 -6.76 6.47
C ALA A 59 0.68 -6.22 5.34
N SER A 60 0.21 -7.08 4.43
CA SER A 60 -0.69 -6.66 3.35
C SER A 60 -2.05 -6.23 3.88
N GLU A 61 -2.63 -6.94 4.86
CA GLU A 61 -3.91 -6.52 5.45
C GLU A 61 -3.78 -5.22 6.24
N ALA A 62 -2.66 -5.02 6.95
CA ALA A 62 -2.39 -3.78 7.67
C ALA A 62 -2.36 -2.56 6.71
N LEU A 63 -1.65 -2.68 5.59
CA LEU A 63 -1.63 -1.64 4.55
C LEU A 63 -3.00 -1.45 3.88
N LEU A 64 -3.73 -2.54 3.61
CA LEU A 64 -5.04 -2.43 2.99
C LEU A 64 -6.07 -1.78 3.92
N ALA A 65 -5.98 -2.01 5.24
CA ALA A 65 -6.87 -1.36 6.21
C ALA A 65 -6.79 0.18 6.16
N VAL A 66 -5.60 0.74 5.90
CA VAL A 66 -5.43 2.20 5.68
C VAL A 66 -6.21 2.66 4.45
N THR A 67 -6.14 1.90 3.35
CA THR A 67 -6.90 2.22 2.13
C THR A 67 -8.41 1.99 2.30
N ASP A 68 -8.82 1.00 3.10
CA ASP A 68 -10.21 0.73 3.46
C ASP A 68 -10.78 1.94 4.23
N GLN A 69 -10.02 2.48 5.20
CA GLN A 69 -10.40 3.69 5.93
C GLN A 69 -10.48 4.91 5.01
N GLN A 70 -9.51 5.09 4.11
CA GLN A 70 -9.53 6.19 3.14
C GLN A 70 -10.74 6.15 2.22
N ALA A 71 -11.19 4.96 1.82
CA ALA A 71 -12.34 4.78 0.96
C ALA A 71 -13.66 5.24 1.61
N GLN A 72 -13.75 5.25 2.94
CA GLN A 72 -14.95 5.69 3.68
C GLN A 72 -15.24 7.18 3.52
N SER A 73 -14.20 8.00 3.31
CA SER A 73 -14.30 9.45 3.11
C SER A 73 -14.09 9.88 1.65
N ALA A 74 -13.84 8.92 0.75
CA ALA A 74 -13.62 9.19 -0.66
C ALA A 74 -14.94 9.50 -1.42
N ALA A 75 -14.82 10.22 -2.53
CA ALA A 75 -15.94 10.41 -3.45
C ALA A 75 -16.48 9.04 -3.93
N ALA A 76 -17.81 8.90 -4.02
CA ALA A 76 -18.46 7.62 -4.32
C ALA A 76 -17.90 6.85 -5.54
N PRO A 77 -17.53 7.49 -6.67
CA PRO A 77 -16.89 6.79 -7.78
C PRO A 77 -15.52 6.17 -7.43
N LEU A 78 -14.73 6.85 -6.60
CA LEU A 78 -13.42 6.37 -6.14
C LEU A 78 -13.59 5.22 -5.14
N ALA A 79 -14.50 5.36 -4.18
CA ALA A 79 -14.82 4.30 -3.22
C ALA A 79 -15.31 3.02 -3.91
N LYS A 80 -16.17 3.17 -4.94
CA LYS A 80 -16.66 2.03 -5.74
C LYS A 80 -15.55 1.37 -6.56
N ALA A 81 -14.67 2.16 -7.19
CA ALA A 81 -13.52 1.63 -7.92
C ALA A 81 -12.58 0.86 -6.99
N TYR A 82 -12.27 1.42 -5.82
CA TYR A 82 -11.47 0.75 -4.79
C TYR A 82 -12.07 -0.58 -4.34
N THR A 83 -13.34 -0.58 -3.94
CA THR A 83 -14.04 -1.80 -3.46
C THR A 83 -14.00 -2.92 -4.49
N SER A 84 -14.10 -2.59 -5.79
CA SER A 84 -14.00 -3.56 -6.88
C SER A 84 -12.62 -4.22 -7.02
N LEU A 85 -11.57 -3.51 -6.59
CA LEU A 85 -10.17 -3.96 -6.65
C LEU A 85 -9.71 -4.61 -5.35
N ARG A 86 -10.24 -4.19 -4.20
CA ARG A 86 -9.82 -4.61 -2.84
C ARG A 86 -9.67 -6.12 -2.71
N GLY A 87 -10.66 -6.89 -3.15
CA GLY A 87 -10.65 -8.36 -3.05
C GLY A 87 -9.48 -9.04 -3.78
N LYS A 88 -8.86 -8.37 -4.76
CA LYS A 88 -7.69 -8.88 -5.51
C LYS A 88 -6.42 -8.06 -5.23
N GLY A 89 -6.54 -6.92 -4.56
CA GLY A 89 -5.45 -5.99 -4.26
C GLY A 89 -4.38 -6.61 -3.36
N LYS A 90 -4.76 -7.46 -2.41
CA LYS A 90 -3.84 -8.11 -1.46
C LYS A 90 -2.67 -8.81 -2.13
N GLY A 91 -2.92 -9.56 -3.20
CA GLY A 91 -1.84 -10.26 -3.91
C GLY A 91 -0.81 -9.32 -4.53
N TYR A 92 -1.24 -8.14 -5.01
CA TYR A 92 -0.32 -7.13 -5.54
C TYR A 92 0.46 -6.41 -4.42
N VAL A 93 -0.19 -6.14 -3.28
CA VAL A 93 0.48 -5.57 -2.11
C VAL A 93 1.54 -6.54 -1.60
N ALA A 94 1.19 -7.81 -1.40
CA ALA A 94 2.11 -8.84 -0.94
C ALA A 94 3.35 -8.97 -1.83
N ALA A 95 3.16 -8.95 -3.16
CA ALA A 95 4.27 -9.03 -4.12
C ALA A 95 5.20 -7.79 -4.09
N ALA A 96 4.75 -6.66 -3.53
CA ALA A 96 5.51 -5.42 -3.46
C ALA A 96 6.18 -5.18 -2.09
N LEU A 97 5.93 -6.01 -1.08
CA LEU A 97 6.38 -5.76 0.29
C LEU A 97 7.90 -5.71 0.46
N GLY A 98 8.64 -6.59 -0.24
CA GLY A 98 10.11 -6.60 -0.18
C GLY A 98 10.72 -5.24 -0.55
N PRO A 99 10.52 -4.76 -1.79
CA PRO A 99 11.01 -3.45 -2.22
C PRO A 99 10.47 -2.27 -1.39
N VAL A 100 9.24 -2.36 -0.86
CA VAL A 100 8.70 -1.33 0.05
C VAL A 100 9.49 -1.29 1.36
N GLY A 101 9.78 -2.44 1.95
CA GLY A 101 10.57 -2.51 3.18
C GLY A 101 12.02 -2.05 2.97
N GLU A 102 12.62 -2.35 1.82
CA GLU A 102 13.95 -1.84 1.44
C GLU A 102 13.98 -0.32 1.34
N ALA A 103 12.97 0.27 0.68
CA ALA A 103 12.88 1.73 0.54
C ALA A 103 12.68 2.44 1.91
N ILE A 104 11.85 1.86 2.78
CA ILE A 104 11.64 2.41 4.14
C ILE A 104 12.93 2.32 4.96
N ALA A 105 13.62 1.18 4.92
CA ALA A 105 14.87 0.98 5.65
C ALA A 105 15.94 1.99 5.20
N GLY A 106 16.11 2.17 3.89
CA GLY A 106 17.07 3.14 3.37
C GLY A 106 16.84 4.57 3.87
N HIS A 107 15.58 5.01 3.99
CA HIS A 107 15.26 6.34 4.52
C HIS A 107 15.33 6.43 6.05
N ALA A 108 15.13 5.33 6.77
CA ALA A 108 15.28 5.32 8.22
C ALA A 108 16.75 5.45 8.62
N ASP A 109 17.66 4.82 7.85
CA ASP A 109 19.10 4.89 8.08
C ASP A 109 19.68 6.28 7.75
N ASP A 110 19.12 6.98 6.74
CA ASP A 110 19.49 8.37 6.39
C ASP A 110 19.07 9.40 7.46
N ALA A 111 18.10 9.06 8.33
CA ALA A 111 17.56 9.93 9.36
C ALA A 111 18.27 9.79 10.73
N ALA A 112 19.23 8.86 10.85
CA ALA A 112 20.01 8.57 12.06
C ALA A 112 21.38 9.27 12.05
#